data_AF-A0A6P8B2Z9-F1
#
_entry.id   AF-A0A6P8B2Z9-F1
#
_cell.length_a   1.000
_cell.length_b   1.000
_cell.length_c   1.000
_cell.angle_alpha   90.00
_cell.angle_beta   90.00
_cell.angle_gamma   90.00
#
_symmetry.space_group_name_H-M   'P 1'
#
loop_
_entity.id
_entity.type
_entity.pdbx_description
1 polymer ?
#
loop_
_entity_poly.entity_id
_entity_poly.type
_entity_poly.pdbx_seq_one_letter_code
_entity_poly.pdbx_strand_id
1 'polypeptide(L)'
;MFKLLDLPPELVHEILVAVARSRSISRTLHVRLVSRFFASAITDALFASGRLGLDESDSCLFGTHIDEAPRLELWSRYMIYLGLSRNRSGLWKLQTLHRVAEAIAYHPQSQFAQARQGKEMVEPESQVRDCFTQLCCLPTTIRQRGLLSNYQNANDWNRARDLASPRPDFHSSLIAGAAHLDELDVVRDLVGSLDCDCDLDDATATAISNAASAGNLRIVLFLLSGKDGPEKHARDIELVILGAAWGNQPEIIEWALSQLPRPASPLEERDHFNRMHRILLDAMSLTTCLECFRRCYEYQPIVHGSVGCCHPLSRGNNIMAKAAGRGDLDMCVYMMASCRRSPNGLIKGEKDAQVFQKYFRSPLRHAARAGRSDVVEFLLYSGADPVQPSRFFISGALISSEEPQSVFNAAVQGGSVRCLELIVEAYDKKTCQLKPDLLAQFWIWELSEAFMLSVIRENEDMILFLLQMCHDLDLKSWEVAESALREAHNSGLESMIELLQSPLL
;
A
#
# COMPACT_ATOMS: atom_id res chain seq x y z
N MET A 1 -3.76 -39.32 19.47
CA MET A 1 -3.87 -38.30 18.41
C MET A 1 -2.76 -37.29 18.67
N PHE A 2 -1.64 -37.38 17.93
CA PHE A 2 -0.54 -36.42 18.06
C PHE A 2 -1.02 -35.08 17.50
N LYS A 3 -0.91 -34.00 18.28
CA LYS A 3 -1.22 -32.65 17.79
C LYS A 3 0.02 -32.13 17.07
N LEU A 4 -0.19 -31.33 16.02
CA LEU A 4 0.90 -30.71 15.26
C LEU A 4 1.86 -29.90 16.15
N LEU A 5 1.34 -29.30 17.22
CA LEU A 5 2.11 -28.53 18.20
C LEU A 5 2.90 -29.39 19.20
N ASP A 6 2.68 -30.71 19.20
CA ASP A 6 3.45 -31.66 20.02
C ASP A 6 4.78 -32.05 19.32
N LEU A 7 4.98 -31.62 18.07
CA LEU A 7 6.22 -31.83 17.33
C LEU A 7 7.30 -30.80 17.73
N PRO A 8 8.60 -31.18 17.63
CA PRO A 8 9.71 -30.24 17.70
C PRO A 8 9.49 -29.04 16.76
N PRO A 9 9.82 -27.81 17.20
CA PRO A 9 9.57 -26.59 16.44
C PRO A 9 10.27 -26.59 15.06
N GLU A 10 11.38 -27.29 14.93
CA GLU A 10 12.10 -27.46 13.67
C GLU A 10 11.27 -28.26 12.66
N LEU A 11 10.64 -29.35 13.10
CA LEU A 11 9.77 -30.17 12.25
C LEU A 11 8.48 -29.43 11.90
N VAL A 12 7.92 -28.66 12.85
CA VAL A 12 6.78 -27.79 12.56
C VAL A 12 7.15 -26.76 11.48
N HIS A 13 8.32 -26.13 11.58
CA HIS A 13 8.80 -25.18 10.58
C HIS A 13 8.98 -25.83 9.20
N GLU A 14 9.62 -27.01 9.11
CA GLU A 14 9.78 -27.73 7.84
C GLU A 14 8.45 -28.11 7.20
N ILE A 15 7.48 -28.56 8.00
CA ILE A 15 6.12 -28.83 7.52
C ILE A 15 5.50 -27.55 6.95
N LEU A 16 5.60 -26.43 7.67
CA LEU A 16 5.06 -25.14 7.20
C LEU A 16 5.78 -24.64 5.94
N VAL A 17 7.09 -24.90 5.79
CA VAL A 17 7.84 -24.57 4.56
C VAL A 17 7.35 -25.43 3.40
N ALA A 18 7.13 -26.73 3.62
CA ALA A 18 6.57 -27.61 2.60
C ALA A 18 5.14 -27.20 2.21
N VAL A 19 4.32 -26.76 3.17
CA VAL A 19 2.99 -26.18 2.93
C VAL A 19 3.11 -24.91 2.09
N ALA A 20 4.00 -23.99 2.44
CA ALA A 20 4.23 -22.76 1.67
C ALA A 20 4.74 -23.04 0.24
N ARG A 21 5.54 -24.10 0.04
CA ARG A 21 6.02 -24.54 -1.28
C ARG A 21 4.92 -25.17 -2.14
N SER A 22 4.04 -25.94 -1.52
CA SER A 22 2.99 -26.70 -2.22
C SER A 22 1.72 -25.90 -2.52
N ARG A 23 1.40 -24.87 -1.72
CA ARG A 23 0.15 -24.11 -1.83
C ARG A 23 0.34 -22.68 -2.30
N SER A 24 -0.71 -22.07 -2.85
CA SER A 24 -0.68 -20.65 -3.20
C SER A 24 -0.36 -19.75 -1.99
N ILE A 25 0.23 -18.58 -2.25
CA ILE A 25 0.65 -17.66 -1.18
C ILE A 25 -0.57 -17.19 -0.37
N SER A 26 -1.73 -17.02 -1.00
CA SER A 26 -3.00 -16.71 -0.32
C SER A 26 -3.39 -17.81 0.67
N ARG A 27 -3.39 -19.10 0.27
CA ARG A 27 -3.73 -20.22 1.18
C ARG A 27 -2.73 -20.36 2.33
N THR A 28 -1.46 -20.08 2.04
CA THR A 28 -0.39 -20.04 3.04
C THR A 28 -0.63 -18.92 4.06
N LEU A 29 -1.00 -17.72 3.62
CA LEU A 29 -1.28 -16.59 4.52
C LEU A 29 -2.54 -16.79 5.37
N HIS A 30 -3.55 -17.54 4.91
CA HIS A 30 -4.73 -17.87 5.73
C HIS A 30 -4.39 -18.68 6.99
N VAL A 31 -3.31 -19.47 6.97
CA VAL A 31 -2.84 -20.20 8.16
C VAL A 31 -2.48 -19.24 9.32
N ARG A 32 -2.17 -17.97 9.01
CA ARG A 32 -1.93 -16.93 10.04
C ARG A 32 -3.15 -16.68 10.93
N LEU A 33 -4.36 -16.95 10.44
CA LEU A 33 -5.60 -16.69 11.17
C LEU A 33 -5.89 -17.74 12.26
N VAL A 34 -5.20 -18.88 12.24
CA VAL A 34 -5.43 -19.97 13.19
C VAL A 34 -4.99 -19.61 14.60
N SER A 35 -3.82 -18.99 14.75
CA SER A 35 -3.31 -18.51 16.04
C SER A 35 -2.13 -17.55 15.86
N ARG A 36 -1.78 -16.81 16.92
CA ARG A 36 -0.58 -15.96 16.93
C ARG A 36 0.71 -16.73 16.65
N PHE A 37 0.79 -17.99 17.10
CA PHE A 37 1.92 -18.86 16.79
C PHE A 37 2.04 -19.10 15.29
N PHE A 38 0.96 -19.54 14.64
CA PHE A 38 0.95 -19.77 13.19
C PHE A 38 1.15 -18.47 12.40
N ALA A 39 0.66 -17.33 12.91
CA ALA A 39 0.88 -16.03 12.29
C ALA A 39 2.37 -15.71 12.12
N SER A 40 3.20 -16.00 13.12
CA SER A 40 4.66 -15.83 13.01
C SER A 40 5.30 -16.96 12.22
N ALA A 41 5.03 -18.22 12.60
CA ALA A 41 5.72 -19.38 12.05
C ALA A 41 5.51 -19.55 10.54
N ILE A 42 4.32 -19.24 10.02
CA ILE A 42 4.06 -19.33 8.57
C ILE A 42 4.69 -18.17 7.80
N THR A 43 4.87 -17.01 8.43
CA THR A 43 5.57 -15.87 7.80
C THR A 43 7.04 -16.24 7.60
N ASP A 44 7.67 -16.81 8.62
CA ASP A 44 9.06 -17.27 8.54
C ASP A 44 9.21 -18.44 7.55
N ALA A 45 8.26 -19.39 7.56
CA ALA A 45 8.24 -20.49 6.61
C ALA A 45 8.02 -20.04 5.17
N LEU A 46 7.17 -19.03 4.94
CA LEU A 46 6.95 -18.41 3.63
C LEU A 46 8.25 -17.75 3.13
N PHE A 47 8.98 -17.06 4.01
CA PHE A 47 10.26 -16.46 3.67
C PHE A 47 11.32 -17.52 3.31
N ALA A 48 11.38 -18.61 4.09
CA ALA A 48 12.25 -19.76 3.83
C ALA A 48 11.86 -20.58 2.59
N SER A 49 10.59 -20.55 2.18
CA SER A 49 10.10 -21.26 1.00
C SER A 49 10.77 -20.79 -0.30
N GLY A 50 11.21 -19.54 -0.34
CA GLY A 50 11.81 -18.91 -1.52
C GLY A 50 10.79 -18.46 -2.58
N ARG A 51 9.48 -18.60 -2.35
CA ARG A 51 8.44 -18.23 -3.32
C ARG A 51 8.21 -16.72 -3.46
N LEU A 52 8.64 -15.92 -2.49
CA LEU A 52 8.67 -14.46 -2.61
C LEU A 52 9.91 -14.04 -3.42
N GLY A 53 10.01 -14.51 -4.67
CA GLY A 53 11.16 -14.22 -5.53
C GLY A 53 11.21 -12.75 -5.98
N LEU A 54 12.41 -12.19 -6.10
CA LEU A 54 12.67 -10.89 -6.74
C LEU A 54 12.97 -11.02 -8.25
N ASP A 55 13.13 -12.25 -8.76
CA ASP A 55 13.69 -12.54 -10.09
C ASP A 55 12.67 -13.02 -11.13
N GLU A 56 11.38 -13.10 -10.80
CA GLU A 56 10.35 -13.49 -11.77
C GLU A 56 9.30 -12.39 -11.96
N SER A 57 8.78 -12.33 -13.19
CA SER A 57 7.68 -11.49 -13.66
C SER A 57 6.39 -11.60 -12.82
N ASP A 58 6.35 -12.51 -11.85
CA ASP A 58 5.32 -12.65 -10.80
C ASP A 58 5.45 -11.62 -9.67
N SER A 59 5.87 -10.39 -10.01
CA SER A 59 5.75 -9.19 -9.16
C SER A 59 4.32 -8.88 -8.71
N CYS A 60 3.33 -9.68 -9.11
CA CYS A 60 1.90 -9.53 -8.83
C CYS A 60 1.53 -9.51 -7.34
N LEU A 61 2.34 -10.11 -6.45
CA LEU A 61 2.11 -10.02 -4.98
C LEU A 61 2.45 -8.66 -4.39
N PHE A 62 3.42 -7.98 -5.01
CA PHE A 62 3.85 -6.62 -4.68
C PHE A 62 3.74 -5.76 -5.93
N GLY A 63 2.59 -5.85 -6.61
CA GLY A 63 2.33 -5.13 -7.85
C GLY A 63 2.64 -3.64 -7.69
N THR A 64 2.74 -2.94 -8.81
CA THR A 64 3.08 -1.50 -8.94
C THR A 64 2.26 -0.51 -8.08
N HIS A 65 1.32 -1.02 -7.27
CA HIS A 65 0.55 -0.32 -6.25
C HIS A 65 0.79 -0.96 -4.86
N ILE A 66 2.00 -0.79 -4.32
CA ILE A 66 2.32 -1.08 -2.90
C ILE A 66 1.76 0.07 -2.05
N ASP A 67 0.43 0.24 -2.07
CA ASP A 67 -0.27 1.30 -1.32
C ASP A 67 -0.97 0.75 -0.05
N GLU A 68 -0.87 -0.56 0.24
CA GLU A 68 -1.51 -1.20 1.39
C GLU A 68 -0.52 -1.39 2.55
N ALA A 69 -0.75 -0.71 3.67
CA ALA A 69 0.13 -0.76 4.86
C ALA A 69 0.50 -2.18 5.36
N PRO A 70 -0.39 -3.19 5.35
CA PRO A 70 -0.02 -4.56 5.75
C PRO A 70 1.00 -5.22 4.81
N ARG A 71 1.05 -4.82 3.54
CA ARG A 71 2.02 -5.33 2.56
C ARG A 71 3.41 -4.72 2.78
N LEU A 72 3.47 -3.46 3.22
CA LEU A 72 4.72 -2.78 3.58
C LEU A 72 5.36 -3.40 4.82
N GLU A 73 4.56 -3.74 5.84
CA GLU A 73 5.07 -4.43 7.03
C GLU A 73 5.64 -5.82 6.66
N LEU A 74 4.90 -6.62 5.88
CA LEU A 74 5.38 -7.92 5.41
C LEU A 74 6.66 -7.79 4.58
N TRP A 75 6.74 -6.75 3.74
CA TRP A 75 7.92 -6.46 2.93
C TRP A 75 9.13 -6.10 3.79
N SER A 76 8.97 -5.20 4.77
CA SER A 76 10.06 -4.83 5.70
C SER A 76 10.60 -6.07 6.44
N ARG A 77 9.70 -6.93 6.93
CA ARG A 77 10.06 -8.20 7.58
C ARG A 77 10.78 -9.16 6.64
N TYR A 78 10.36 -9.22 5.37
CA TYR A 78 11.03 -10.03 4.35
C TYR A 78 12.43 -9.52 4.04
N MET A 79 12.62 -8.20 3.96
CA MET A 79 13.93 -7.57 3.75
C MET A 79 14.88 -7.80 4.93
N ILE A 80 14.37 -7.72 6.16
CA ILE A 80 15.13 -8.07 7.38
C ILE A 80 15.54 -9.55 7.33
N TYR A 81 14.60 -10.45 7.03
CA TYR A 81 14.89 -11.87 6.90
C TYR A 81 15.98 -12.14 5.86
N LEU A 82 15.89 -11.54 4.67
CA LEU A 82 16.89 -11.69 3.62
C LEU A 82 18.26 -11.14 4.03
N GLY A 83 18.29 -9.95 4.63
CA GLY A 83 19.54 -9.29 5.01
C GLY A 83 20.29 -9.99 6.15
N LEU A 84 19.56 -10.62 7.07
CA LEU A 84 20.15 -11.36 8.21
C LEU A 84 20.42 -12.83 7.88
N SER A 85 19.89 -13.35 6.78
CA SER A 85 20.11 -14.72 6.34
C SER A 85 21.49 -14.89 5.69
N ARG A 86 22.37 -15.68 6.31
CA ARG A 86 23.75 -15.98 5.83
C ARG A 86 23.84 -16.57 4.42
N ASN A 87 22.73 -17.05 3.84
CA ASN A 87 22.70 -17.84 2.60
C ASN A 87 22.20 -17.10 1.34
N ARG A 88 21.90 -15.80 1.37
CA ARG A 88 21.45 -15.06 0.17
C ARG A 88 22.20 -13.74 -0.02
N SER A 89 23.48 -13.85 -0.37
CA SER A 89 24.41 -12.75 -0.65
C SER A 89 24.18 -12.00 -1.98
N GLY A 90 23.13 -12.31 -2.75
CA GLY A 90 22.99 -11.84 -4.14
C GLY A 90 22.37 -10.45 -4.35
N LEU A 91 21.75 -9.85 -3.33
CA LEU A 91 21.02 -8.58 -3.50
C LEU A 91 21.92 -7.41 -3.09
N TRP A 92 22.60 -6.81 -4.07
CA TRP A 92 23.47 -5.62 -3.88
C TRP A 92 22.79 -4.49 -3.10
N LYS A 93 21.48 -4.37 -3.25
CA LYS A 93 20.60 -3.42 -2.55
C LYS A 93 20.63 -3.58 -1.02
N LEU A 94 20.56 -4.82 -0.55
CA LEU A 94 20.64 -5.16 0.88
C LEU A 94 22.07 -5.02 1.41
N GLN A 95 23.08 -5.30 0.56
CA GLN A 95 24.47 -5.08 0.93
C GLN A 95 24.78 -3.60 1.17
N THR A 96 24.24 -2.70 0.32
CA THR A 96 24.37 -1.25 0.53
C THR A 96 23.73 -0.81 1.85
N LEU A 97 22.51 -1.29 2.14
CA LEU A 97 21.85 -1.01 3.43
C LEU A 97 22.64 -1.54 4.63
N HIS A 98 23.22 -2.72 4.53
CA HIS A 98 24.08 -3.29 5.58
C HIS A 98 25.33 -2.44 5.81
N ARG A 99 25.98 -1.97 4.74
CA ARG A 99 27.14 -1.06 4.83
C ARG A 99 26.78 0.30 5.42
N VAL A 100 25.60 0.83 5.09
CA VAL A 100 25.09 2.07 5.71
C VAL A 100 24.86 1.85 7.20
N ALA A 101 24.25 0.71 7.57
CA ALA A 101 24.02 0.36 8.97
C ALA A 101 25.34 0.26 9.75
N GLU A 102 26.34 -0.41 9.17
CA GLU A 102 27.70 -0.49 9.73
C GLU A 102 28.33 0.90 9.88
N ALA A 103 28.31 1.72 8.84
CA ALA A 103 28.92 3.04 8.85
C ALA A 103 28.29 3.95 9.92
N ILE A 104 26.97 3.92 10.10
CA ILE A 104 26.27 4.67 11.16
C ILE A 104 26.62 4.09 12.52
N ALA A 105 26.47 2.77 12.70
CA ALA A 105 26.68 2.11 13.98
C ALA A 105 28.11 2.31 14.49
N TYR A 106 29.11 2.29 13.59
CA TYR A 106 30.52 2.50 13.90
C TYR A 106 30.96 3.97 13.97
N HIS A 107 30.09 4.92 13.60
CA HIS A 107 30.44 6.33 13.59
C HIS A 107 30.79 6.85 15.01
N PRO A 108 31.90 7.58 15.20
CA PRO A 108 32.34 8.01 16.54
C PRO A 108 31.30 8.84 17.31
N GLN A 109 30.50 9.61 16.58
CA GLN A 109 29.47 10.51 17.14
C GLN A 109 28.08 9.87 17.22
N SER A 110 27.90 8.63 16.74
CA SER A 110 26.59 7.97 16.79
C SER A 110 26.21 7.62 18.22
N GLN A 111 24.90 7.66 18.51
CA GLN A 111 24.36 7.17 19.77
C GLN A 111 24.74 5.69 20.05
N PHE A 112 24.91 4.88 18.99
CA PHE A 112 25.36 3.49 19.09
C PHE A 112 26.82 3.38 19.59
N ALA A 113 27.68 4.35 19.24
CA ALA A 113 29.06 4.41 19.74
C ALA A 113 29.14 4.92 21.19
N GLN A 114 28.24 5.83 21.59
CA GLN A 114 28.14 6.31 22.97
C GLN A 114 27.67 5.19 23.92
N ALA A 115 26.76 4.32 23.46
CA ALA A 115 26.35 3.13 24.21
C ALA A 115 27.53 2.17 24.51
N ARG A 116 28.54 2.10 23.63
CA ARG A 116 29.76 1.29 23.85
C ARG A 116 30.71 1.84 24.92
N GLN A 117 30.59 3.14 25.23
CA GLN A 117 31.35 3.78 26.31
C GLN A 117 30.60 3.73 27.66
N GLY A 118 29.29 3.45 27.63
CA GLY A 118 28.48 3.15 28.82
C GLY A 118 28.69 1.74 29.36
N LYS A 119 28.32 1.50 30.62
CA LYS A 119 28.52 0.23 31.37
C LYS A 119 27.86 -1.02 30.79
N GLU A 120 27.11 -0.92 29.69
CA GLU A 120 26.46 -2.06 29.03
C GLU A 120 27.29 -2.50 27.82
N MET A 121 28.01 -3.63 27.95
CA MET A 121 28.70 -4.27 26.82
C MET A 121 27.65 -4.85 25.86
N VAL A 122 27.12 -4.03 24.96
CA VAL A 122 26.33 -4.51 23.82
C VAL A 122 27.30 -4.92 22.70
N GLU A 123 27.15 -6.13 22.18
CA GLU A 123 27.99 -6.61 21.08
C GLU A 123 27.82 -5.73 19.83
N PRO A 124 28.91 -5.29 19.17
CA PRO A 124 28.84 -4.44 17.97
C PRO A 124 27.97 -5.01 16.84
N GLU A 125 27.96 -6.34 16.68
CA GLU A 125 27.11 -7.02 15.69
C GLU A 125 25.62 -6.85 15.98
N SER A 126 25.23 -6.78 17.26
CA SER A 126 23.83 -6.53 17.65
C SER A 126 23.41 -5.10 17.28
N GLN A 127 24.29 -4.11 17.48
CA GLN A 127 24.00 -2.72 17.14
C GLN A 127 23.83 -2.53 15.63
N VAL A 128 24.69 -3.15 14.82
CA VAL A 128 24.56 -3.16 13.35
C VAL A 128 23.25 -3.82 12.93
N ARG A 129 22.89 -4.95 13.56
CA ARG A 129 21.63 -5.65 13.28
C ARG A 129 20.41 -4.78 13.60
N ASP A 130 20.43 -4.09 14.72
CA ASP A 130 19.32 -3.23 15.15
C ASP A 130 19.20 -2.00 14.23
N CYS A 131 20.33 -1.37 13.89
CA CYS A 131 20.40 -0.29 12.90
C CYS A 131 19.86 -0.75 11.53
N PHE A 132 20.31 -1.91 11.04
CA PHE A 132 19.86 -2.51 9.80
C PHE A 132 18.35 -2.80 9.80
N THR A 133 17.84 -3.30 10.92
CA THR A 133 16.40 -3.58 11.11
C THR A 133 15.58 -2.29 11.00
N GLN A 134 16.01 -1.22 11.67
CA GLN A 134 15.36 0.09 11.60
C GLN A 134 15.43 0.67 10.18
N LEU A 135 16.57 0.53 9.48
CA LEU A 135 16.71 0.94 8.08
C LEU A 135 15.86 0.11 7.11
N CYS A 136 15.56 -1.16 7.39
CA CYS A 136 14.63 -1.95 6.58
C CYS A 136 13.17 -1.52 6.76
N CYS A 137 12.85 -0.84 7.86
CA CYS A 137 11.56 -0.20 8.11
C CYS A 137 11.46 1.19 7.47
N LEU A 138 12.53 1.69 6.84
CA LEU A 138 12.47 2.90 6.02
C LEU A 138 11.32 2.77 5.03
N PRO A 139 10.46 3.77 4.87
CA PRO A 139 9.33 3.60 3.99
C PRO A 139 9.77 3.52 2.52
N THR A 140 9.64 2.32 1.96
CA THR A 140 10.11 1.98 0.62
C THR A 140 8.95 2.03 -0.35
N THR A 141 9.02 2.87 -1.38
CA THR A 141 8.45 2.58 -2.72
C THR A 141 8.66 3.68 -3.74
N ILE A 142 8.83 4.94 -3.35
CA ILE A 142 9.11 6.01 -4.34
C ILE A 142 10.62 6.39 -4.38
N ARG A 143 11.37 6.24 -3.29
CA ARG A 143 12.81 6.60 -3.23
C ARG A 143 13.80 5.48 -2.92
N GLN A 144 13.35 4.26 -2.65
CA GLN A 144 14.23 3.09 -2.82
C GLN A 144 14.59 2.84 -4.29
N ARG A 145 13.83 3.41 -5.24
CA ARG A 145 14.35 3.56 -6.60
C ARG A 145 15.58 4.48 -6.63
N GLY A 146 15.67 5.56 -5.87
CA GLY A 146 16.89 6.39 -5.84
C GLY A 146 18.09 5.69 -5.19
N LEU A 147 17.90 5.06 -4.02
CA LEU A 147 18.95 4.27 -3.35
C LEU A 147 19.39 3.04 -4.16
N LEU A 148 18.54 2.57 -5.07
CA LEU A 148 18.67 1.26 -5.72
C LEU A 148 18.38 1.28 -7.24
N SER A 149 18.48 2.42 -7.93
CA SER A 149 18.29 2.50 -9.39
C SER A 149 19.61 2.50 -10.12
N ASN A 150 19.66 1.56 -11.05
CA ASN A 150 20.40 1.54 -12.31
C ASN A 150 21.90 1.82 -12.24
N TYR A 151 22.65 0.84 -11.75
CA TYR A 151 23.95 0.52 -12.37
C TYR A 151 24.07 -0.99 -12.62
N GLN A 152 23.96 -1.37 -13.89
CA GLN A 152 24.41 -2.68 -14.39
C GLN A 152 25.94 -2.68 -14.39
N ASN A 153 26.58 -3.12 -13.30
CA ASN A 153 27.90 -3.78 -13.33
C ASN A 153 28.31 -4.20 -11.92
N ALA A 154 28.06 -5.47 -11.59
CA ALA A 154 28.36 -6.08 -10.30
C ALA A 154 29.81 -6.61 -10.18
N ASN A 155 30.69 -6.38 -11.17
CA ASN A 155 31.97 -7.10 -11.25
C ASN A 155 33.18 -6.39 -10.61
N ASP A 156 33.07 -5.13 -10.17
CA ASP A 156 34.23 -4.39 -9.63
C ASP A 156 34.29 -4.30 -8.09
N TRP A 157 33.37 -4.94 -7.35
CA TRP A 157 33.17 -4.71 -5.91
C TRP A 157 34.14 -5.46 -4.96
N ASN A 158 35.10 -6.23 -5.49
CA ASN A 158 35.91 -7.19 -4.70
C ASN A 158 37.27 -6.66 -4.20
N ARG A 159 37.47 -5.34 -4.06
CA ARG A 159 38.72 -4.81 -3.48
C ARG A 159 38.45 -3.98 -2.23
N ALA A 160 38.97 -4.45 -1.11
CA ALA A 160 38.99 -3.79 0.20
C ALA A 160 39.79 -2.46 0.25
N ARG A 161 40.09 -1.84 -0.90
CA ARG A 161 40.76 -0.53 -1.00
C ARG A 161 39.81 0.63 -1.32
N ASP A 162 38.52 0.36 -1.52
CA ASP A 162 37.57 1.39 -1.99
C ASP A 162 36.84 2.14 -0.87
N LEU A 163 37.28 2.01 0.38
CA LEU A 163 36.88 2.90 1.49
C LEU A 163 37.31 4.37 1.29
N ALA A 164 38.13 4.65 0.27
CA ALA A 164 38.74 5.96 0.02
C ALA A 164 38.15 6.70 -1.20
N SER A 165 37.05 6.23 -1.80
CA SER A 165 36.38 6.97 -2.88
C SER A 165 34.86 6.86 -2.74
N PRO A 166 34.15 7.94 -2.33
CA PRO A 166 32.71 7.89 -2.19
C PRO A 166 32.08 7.94 -3.58
N ARG A 167 31.47 6.85 -4.01
CA ARG A 167 30.47 6.91 -5.09
C ARG A 167 29.26 7.69 -4.56
N PRO A 168 28.68 8.64 -5.33
CA PRO A 168 27.66 9.60 -4.86
C PRO A 168 26.42 8.95 -4.22
N ASP A 169 26.07 7.73 -4.65
CA ASP A 169 24.90 7.00 -4.15
C ASP A 169 25.05 6.52 -2.71
N PHE A 170 26.26 6.09 -2.28
CA PHE A 170 26.47 5.57 -0.92
C PHE A 170 26.40 6.69 0.12
N HIS A 171 27.03 7.83 -0.17
CA HIS A 171 27.05 8.96 0.76
C HIS A 171 25.64 9.56 0.93
N SER A 172 24.88 9.70 -0.17
CA SER A 172 23.47 10.08 -0.13
C SER A 172 22.63 9.10 0.71
N SER A 173 22.88 7.79 0.55
CA SER A 173 22.23 6.74 1.35
C SER A 173 22.58 6.85 2.83
N LEU A 174 23.83 7.16 3.14
CA LEU A 174 24.34 7.27 4.51
C LEU A 174 23.73 8.45 5.26
N ILE A 175 23.72 9.64 4.65
CA ILE A 175 23.08 10.83 5.25
C ILE A 175 21.57 10.57 5.42
N ALA A 176 20.92 10.01 4.41
CA ALA A 176 19.49 9.73 4.47
C ALA A 176 19.11 8.67 5.51
N GLY A 177 19.98 7.68 5.75
CA GLY A 177 19.85 6.70 6.81
C GLY A 177 20.05 7.32 8.19
N ALA A 178 21.12 8.08 8.38
CA ALA A 178 21.39 8.79 9.64
C ALA A 178 20.27 9.77 10.00
N ALA A 179 19.73 10.49 8.99
CA ALA A 179 18.60 11.40 9.15
C ALA A 179 17.30 10.70 9.60
N HIS A 180 17.09 9.45 9.16
CA HIS A 180 15.94 8.66 9.59
C HIS A 180 16.09 8.13 11.03
N LEU A 181 17.30 7.78 11.44
CA LEU A 181 17.60 7.21 12.76
C LEU A 181 17.80 8.26 13.86
N ASP A 182 17.49 9.53 13.57
CA ASP A 182 17.69 10.70 14.44
C ASP A 182 19.16 10.94 14.87
N GLU A 183 20.11 10.55 14.03
CA GLU A 183 21.55 10.69 14.29
C GLU A 183 22.06 12.08 13.87
N LEU A 184 21.59 13.13 14.56
CA LEU A 184 21.87 14.53 14.20
C LEU A 184 23.37 14.85 14.09
N ASP A 185 24.19 14.32 15.00
CA ASP A 185 25.63 14.62 15.02
C ASP A 185 26.36 13.91 13.86
N VAL A 186 25.96 12.67 13.52
CA VAL A 186 26.43 11.98 12.31
C VAL A 186 26.03 12.74 11.05
N VAL A 187 24.79 13.22 10.97
CA VAL A 187 24.32 14.02 9.83
C VAL A 187 25.13 15.31 9.69
N ARG A 188 25.43 16.01 10.79
CA ARG A 188 26.26 17.23 10.79
C ARG A 188 27.67 16.97 10.28
N ASP A 189 28.30 15.90 10.76
CA ASP A 189 29.66 15.52 10.36
C ASP A 189 29.71 15.18 8.86
N LEU A 190 28.76 14.38 8.38
CA LEU A 190 28.67 13.99 6.97
C LEU A 190 28.41 15.19 6.06
N VAL A 191 27.45 16.06 6.41
CA VAL A 191 27.16 17.27 5.64
C VAL A 191 28.34 18.24 5.64
N GLY A 192 29.05 18.38 6.76
CA GLY A 192 30.24 19.22 6.85
C GLY A 192 31.46 18.68 6.08
N SER A 193 31.48 17.38 5.77
CA SER A 193 32.57 16.72 5.04
C SER A 193 32.46 16.76 3.51
N LEU A 194 31.35 17.27 2.97
CA LEU A 194 31.09 17.32 1.54
C LEU A 194 31.66 18.62 0.92
N ASP A 195 32.66 18.46 0.04
CA ASP A 195 33.35 19.55 -0.65
C ASP A 195 32.66 20.01 -1.97
N CYS A 196 31.60 19.33 -2.45
CA CYS A 196 30.94 19.62 -3.72
C CYS A 196 29.43 19.92 -3.60
N ASP A 197 29.02 21.13 -4.02
CA ASP A 197 27.62 21.62 -3.92
C ASP A 197 26.60 20.79 -4.74
N CYS A 198 27.02 20.15 -5.83
CA CYS A 198 26.10 19.47 -6.75
C CYS A 198 25.58 18.12 -6.25
N ASP A 199 26.38 17.36 -5.48
CA ASP A 199 25.97 16.07 -4.91
C ASP A 199 25.21 16.25 -3.57
N LEU A 200 25.42 17.40 -2.92
CA LEU A 200 24.77 17.74 -1.66
C LEU A 200 23.26 17.95 -1.80
N ASP A 201 22.79 18.45 -2.95
CA ASP A 201 21.38 18.82 -3.12
C ASP A 201 20.44 17.62 -3.18
N ASP A 202 20.79 16.57 -3.92
CA ASP A 202 19.97 15.35 -4.00
C ASP A 202 20.10 14.50 -2.72
N ALA A 203 21.29 14.47 -2.12
CA ALA A 203 21.54 13.81 -0.84
C ALA A 203 20.71 14.44 0.29
N THR A 204 20.76 15.77 0.43
CA THR A 204 20.00 16.50 1.45
C THR A 204 18.50 16.48 1.19
N ALA A 205 18.05 16.54 -0.07
CA ALA A 205 16.64 16.39 -0.41
C ALA A 205 16.08 15.02 0.01
N THR A 206 16.88 13.96 -0.04
CA THR A 206 16.50 12.62 0.43
C THR A 206 16.55 12.53 1.94
N ALA A 207 17.56 13.11 2.57
CA ALA A 207 17.66 13.17 4.02
C ALA A 207 16.51 13.97 4.67
N ILE A 208 16.10 15.10 4.07
CA ILE A 208 14.95 15.91 4.54
C ILE A 208 13.68 15.08 4.55
N SER A 209 13.38 14.38 3.44
CA SER A 209 12.19 13.55 3.32
C SER A 209 12.19 12.38 4.33
N ASN A 210 13.35 11.77 4.59
CA ASN A 210 13.49 10.65 5.52
C ASN A 210 13.43 11.08 6.99
N ALA A 211 13.99 12.25 7.32
CA ALA A 211 13.87 12.84 8.66
C ALA A 211 12.41 13.23 8.93
N ALA A 212 11.75 13.86 7.96
CA ALA A 212 10.35 14.26 8.07
C ALA A 212 9.42 13.05 8.24
N SER A 213 9.69 11.92 7.57
CA SER A 213 8.89 10.70 7.74
C SER A 213 9.12 10.00 9.08
N ALA A 214 10.32 10.11 9.65
CA ALA A 214 10.64 9.57 10.98
C ALA A 214 10.11 10.40 12.15
N GLY A 215 9.74 11.67 11.91
CA GLY A 215 9.39 12.61 12.99
C GLY A 215 10.58 13.44 13.50
N ASN A 216 11.74 13.40 12.82
CA ASN A 216 12.98 14.01 13.28
C ASN A 216 13.07 15.50 12.90
N LEU A 217 12.19 16.32 13.49
CA LEU A 217 12.08 17.75 13.19
C LEU A 217 13.41 18.51 13.37
N ARG A 218 14.25 18.12 14.34
CA ARG A 218 15.57 18.74 14.58
C ARG A 218 16.50 18.61 13.37
N ILE A 219 16.51 17.45 12.75
CA ILE A 219 17.30 17.18 11.54
C ILE A 219 16.71 17.92 10.34
N VAL A 220 15.38 17.95 10.20
CA VAL A 220 14.70 18.75 9.17
C VAL A 220 15.12 20.21 9.25
N LEU A 221 15.07 20.82 10.44
CA LEU A 221 15.48 22.22 10.65
C LEU A 221 16.95 22.45 10.31
N PHE A 222 17.84 21.53 10.71
CA PHE A 222 19.26 21.62 10.38
C PHE A 222 19.50 21.60 8.87
N LEU A 223 18.93 20.62 8.17
CA LEU A 223 19.11 20.45 6.72
C LEU A 223 18.51 21.61 5.89
N LEU A 224 17.50 22.30 6.43
CA LEU A 224 16.92 23.50 5.81
C LEU A 224 17.72 24.77 6.08
N SER A 225 18.42 24.84 7.22
CA SER A 225 19.16 26.04 7.64
C SER A 225 20.40 26.36 6.78
N GLY A 226 20.93 25.37 6.06
CA GLY A 226 22.14 25.50 5.24
C GLY A 226 21.91 25.83 3.75
N LYS A 227 20.69 26.19 3.33
CA LYS A 227 20.34 26.30 1.90
C LYS A 227 20.01 27.73 1.47
N ASP A 228 20.75 28.22 0.47
CA ASP A 228 20.57 29.54 -0.11
C ASP A 228 19.40 29.59 -1.12
N GLY A 229 18.45 30.53 -0.91
CA GLY A 229 17.46 30.96 -1.90
C GLY A 229 15.98 30.58 -1.64
N PRO A 230 15.02 31.47 -1.95
CA PRO A 230 13.59 31.28 -1.66
C PRO A 230 12.94 30.13 -2.46
N GLU A 231 13.37 29.88 -3.70
CA GLU A 231 12.82 28.80 -4.53
C GLU A 231 13.23 27.40 -4.04
N LYS A 232 14.49 27.28 -3.60
CA LYS A 232 15.06 26.04 -3.03
C LYS A 232 14.37 25.71 -1.72
N HIS A 233 14.23 26.71 -0.84
CA HIS A 233 13.47 26.59 0.40
C HIS A 233 12.02 26.11 0.14
N ALA A 234 11.33 26.70 -0.83
CA ALA A 234 9.98 26.29 -1.19
C ALA A 234 9.92 24.82 -1.61
N ARG A 235 10.85 24.34 -2.46
CA ARG A 235 10.93 22.93 -2.90
C ARG A 235 11.20 21.97 -1.73
N ASP A 236 12.08 22.34 -0.80
CA ASP A 236 12.40 21.50 0.35
C ASP A 236 11.23 21.39 1.33
N ILE A 237 10.45 22.46 1.54
CA ILE A 237 9.22 22.41 2.33
C ILE A 237 8.20 21.42 1.73
N GLU A 238 8.11 21.30 0.40
CA GLU A 238 7.24 20.28 -0.24
C GLU A 238 7.70 18.86 0.11
N LEU A 239 9.02 18.63 0.14
CA LEU A 239 9.59 17.34 0.52
C LEU A 239 9.32 17.02 1.99
N VAL A 240 9.34 18.03 2.86
CA VAL A 240 8.94 17.89 4.26
C VAL A 240 7.47 17.47 4.34
N ILE A 241 6.56 18.14 3.63
CA ILE A 241 5.12 17.80 3.64
C ILE A 241 4.89 16.36 3.16
N LEU A 242 5.49 15.98 2.04
CA LEU A 242 5.35 14.63 1.49
C LEU A 242 5.96 13.56 2.41
N GLY A 243 7.15 13.81 2.95
CA GLY A 243 7.82 12.90 3.90
C GLY A 243 7.00 12.73 5.18
N ALA A 244 6.55 13.83 5.78
CA ALA A 244 5.74 13.83 6.99
C ALA A 244 4.36 13.17 6.78
N ALA A 245 3.71 13.40 5.64
CA ALA A 245 2.45 12.73 5.31
C ALA A 245 2.64 11.22 5.17
N TRP A 246 3.72 10.79 4.53
CA TRP A 246 4.05 9.36 4.45
C TRP A 246 4.33 8.76 5.83
N GLY A 247 5.09 9.48 6.67
CA GLY A 247 5.45 9.07 8.02
C GLY A 247 4.34 9.22 9.07
N ASN A 248 3.17 9.72 8.67
CA ASN A 248 2.07 10.04 9.57
C ASN A 248 2.46 11.01 10.71
N GLN A 249 3.22 12.06 10.38
CA GLN A 249 3.74 13.07 11.31
C GLN A 249 2.95 14.40 11.20
N PRO A 250 1.81 14.57 11.90
CA PRO A 250 0.95 15.75 11.72
C PRO A 250 1.59 17.05 12.20
N GLU A 251 2.44 17.01 13.23
CA GLU A 251 3.12 18.19 13.79
C GLU A 251 4.11 18.78 12.78
N ILE A 252 4.81 17.92 12.04
CA ILE A 252 5.75 18.35 11.00
C ILE A 252 5.00 18.94 9.79
N ILE A 253 3.83 18.37 9.44
CA ILE A 253 2.96 18.95 8.41
C ILE A 253 2.49 20.34 8.82
N GLU A 254 1.99 20.50 10.05
CA GLU A 254 1.55 21.80 10.58
C GLU A 254 2.67 22.83 10.51
N TRP A 255 3.86 22.44 10.99
CA TRP A 255 5.03 23.29 10.92
C TRP A 255 5.36 23.66 9.47
N ALA A 256 5.45 22.70 8.55
CA ALA A 256 5.79 22.94 7.16
C ALA A 256 4.78 23.87 6.46
N LEU A 257 3.48 23.69 6.72
CA LEU A 257 2.41 24.53 6.20
C LEU A 257 2.50 25.98 6.73
N SER A 258 2.98 26.17 7.96
CA SER A 258 3.20 27.50 8.56
C SER A 258 4.37 28.26 7.92
N GLN A 259 5.32 27.57 7.29
CA GLN A 259 6.49 28.19 6.65
C GLN A 259 6.22 28.67 5.23
N LEU A 260 5.06 28.32 4.65
CA LEU A 260 4.76 28.67 3.26
C LEU A 260 4.54 30.18 3.10
N PRO A 261 5.21 30.83 2.11
CA PRO A 261 5.08 32.26 1.91
C PRO A 261 3.67 32.63 1.46
N ARG A 262 3.15 33.74 1.97
CA ARG A 262 1.89 34.32 1.48
C ARG A 262 2.14 34.92 0.10
N PRO A 263 1.29 34.65 -0.91
CA PRO A 263 1.47 35.21 -2.25
C PRO A 263 1.38 36.74 -2.21
N ALA A 264 2.32 37.43 -2.87
CA ALA A 264 2.38 38.90 -2.87
C ALA A 264 1.62 39.51 -4.06
N SER A 265 1.34 38.71 -5.11
CA SER A 265 0.56 39.12 -6.27
C SER A 265 -0.49 38.09 -6.70
N PRO A 266 -1.54 38.49 -7.47
CA PRO A 266 -2.55 37.56 -7.99
C PRO A 266 -1.99 36.49 -8.94
N LEU A 267 -0.87 36.77 -9.63
CA LEU A 267 -0.23 35.81 -10.52
C LEU A 267 0.51 34.74 -9.69
N GLU A 268 1.26 35.16 -8.67
CA GLU A 268 1.92 34.27 -7.71
C GLU A 268 0.91 33.44 -6.92
N GLU A 269 -0.26 33.99 -6.60
CA GLU A 269 -1.36 33.27 -5.94
C GLU A 269 -1.83 32.07 -6.76
N ARG A 270 -1.92 32.21 -8.10
CA ARG A 270 -2.32 31.12 -8.99
C ARG A 270 -1.25 30.03 -9.09
N ASP A 271 0.02 30.41 -9.19
CA ASP A 271 1.11 29.44 -9.28
C ASP A 271 1.33 28.72 -7.95
N HIS A 272 1.27 29.46 -6.83
CA HIS A 272 1.26 28.92 -5.48
C HIS A 272 0.09 27.95 -5.29
N PHE A 273 -1.12 28.31 -5.73
CA PHE A 273 -2.30 27.45 -5.70
C PHE A 273 -2.08 26.14 -6.46
N ASN A 274 -1.66 26.20 -7.73
CA ASN A 274 -1.47 25.00 -8.56
C ASN A 274 -0.41 24.06 -7.96
N ARG A 275 0.68 24.64 -7.47
CA ARG A 275 1.79 23.92 -6.84
C ARG A 275 1.30 23.22 -5.56
N MET A 276 0.66 23.97 -4.67
CA MET A 276 0.19 23.48 -3.38
C MET A 276 -0.95 22.47 -3.51
N HIS A 277 -1.90 22.71 -4.43
CA HIS A 277 -2.98 21.77 -4.71
C HIS A 277 -2.44 20.38 -5.09
N ARG A 278 -1.41 20.32 -5.95
CA ARG A 278 -0.77 19.05 -6.32
C ARG A 278 -0.13 18.35 -5.11
N ILE A 279 0.65 19.09 -4.32
CA ILE A 279 1.42 18.53 -3.20
C ILE A 279 0.52 18.02 -2.10
N LEU A 280 -0.54 18.77 -1.77
CA LEU A 280 -1.49 18.36 -0.74
C LEU A 280 -2.32 17.16 -1.18
N LEU A 281 -2.69 17.08 -2.47
CA LEU A 281 -3.33 15.87 -3.01
C LEU A 281 -2.40 14.66 -2.92
N ASP A 282 -1.14 14.82 -3.29
CA ASP A 282 -0.14 13.75 -3.18
C ASP A 282 0.02 13.34 -1.71
N ALA A 283 0.22 14.29 -0.78
CA ALA A 283 0.33 14.04 0.66
C ALA A 283 -0.88 13.28 1.23
N MET A 284 -2.11 13.72 0.90
CA MET A 284 -3.34 13.03 1.31
C MET A 284 -3.44 11.60 0.75
N SER A 285 -2.85 11.32 -0.41
CA SER A 285 -2.83 9.97 -0.99
C SER A 285 -1.82 9.03 -0.31
N LEU A 286 -0.80 9.59 0.33
CA LEU A 286 0.29 8.83 0.96
C LEU A 286 -0.03 8.49 2.42
N THR A 287 -0.68 9.41 3.14
CA THR A 287 -0.94 9.24 4.57
C THR A 287 -2.02 8.20 4.86
N THR A 288 -1.89 7.52 6.01
CA THR A 288 -2.96 6.72 6.64
C THR A 288 -3.45 7.37 7.94
N CYS A 289 -2.84 8.48 8.36
CA CYS A 289 -3.24 9.23 9.54
C CYS A 289 -4.31 10.25 9.18
N LEU A 290 -5.46 10.14 9.86
CA LEU A 290 -6.57 11.08 9.71
C LEU A 290 -6.12 12.52 9.95
N GLU A 291 -5.31 12.79 10.97
CA GLU A 291 -4.91 14.15 11.30
C GLU A 291 -4.01 14.76 10.20
N CYS A 292 -3.04 14.00 9.68
CA CYS A 292 -2.24 14.43 8.53
C CYS A 292 -3.12 14.76 7.33
N PHE A 293 -4.09 13.90 7.03
CA PHE A 293 -5.07 14.16 5.98
C PHE A 293 -5.86 15.44 6.23
N ARG A 294 -6.39 15.62 7.45
CA ARG A 294 -7.18 16.79 7.83
C ARG A 294 -6.40 18.07 7.64
N ARG A 295 -5.16 18.15 8.11
CA ARG A 295 -4.31 19.34 7.93
C ARG A 295 -4.07 19.65 6.45
N CYS A 296 -3.77 18.63 5.64
CA CYS A 296 -3.61 18.82 4.20
C CYS A 296 -4.91 19.24 3.49
N TYR A 297 -6.05 18.68 3.90
CA TYR A 297 -7.36 18.96 3.33
C TYR A 297 -7.86 20.36 3.70
N GLU A 298 -7.76 20.74 4.98
CA GLU A 298 -8.20 22.04 5.50
C GLU A 298 -7.33 23.19 4.98
N TYR A 299 -6.04 22.93 4.68
CA TYR A 299 -5.14 23.95 4.13
C TYR A 299 -5.41 24.29 2.67
N GLN A 300 -6.10 23.43 1.91
CA GLN A 300 -6.24 23.64 0.46
C GLN A 300 -6.77 25.06 0.15
N PRO A 301 -6.00 25.87 -0.61
CA PRO A 301 -6.35 27.28 -0.81
C PRO A 301 -7.73 27.41 -1.47
N ILE A 302 -8.59 28.25 -0.87
CA ILE A 302 -10.06 28.30 -1.01
C ILE A 302 -10.55 28.83 -2.39
N VAL A 303 -9.77 28.73 -3.47
CA VAL A 303 -10.18 29.24 -4.81
C VAL A 303 -10.72 28.10 -5.68
N HIS A 304 -12.02 27.85 -5.51
CA HIS A 304 -12.84 26.84 -6.19
C HIS A 304 -13.10 27.16 -7.67
N GLY A 305 -12.08 26.98 -8.52
CA GLY A 305 -12.23 26.97 -9.99
C GLY A 305 -11.92 25.63 -10.65
N SER A 306 -11.33 24.68 -9.92
CA SER A 306 -10.87 23.40 -10.45
C SER A 306 -11.45 22.22 -9.64
N VAL A 307 -11.96 21.23 -10.37
CA VAL A 307 -11.94 19.78 -10.10
C VAL A 307 -11.35 19.43 -8.71
N GLY A 308 -12.18 19.44 -7.67
CA GLY A 308 -11.73 19.21 -6.28
C GLY A 308 -11.21 17.78 -6.03
N CYS A 309 -10.75 17.50 -4.80
CA CYS A 309 -10.18 16.21 -4.35
C CYS A 309 -11.06 14.98 -4.59
N CYS A 310 -12.36 15.19 -4.77
CA CYS A 310 -13.35 14.13 -5.00
C CYS A 310 -13.63 13.93 -6.52
N HIS A 311 -12.95 14.65 -7.44
CA HIS A 311 -13.30 14.66 -8.87
C HIS A 311 -12.43 13.70 -9.73
N PRO A 312 -13.04 12.88 -10.62
CA PRO A 312 -12.44 11.82 -11.45
C PRO A 312 -11.50 12.30 -12.57
N LEU A 313 -11.11 13.57 -12.59
CA LEU A 313 -10.13 14.13 -13.52
C LEU A 313 -8.96 14.81 -12.79
N SER A 314 -9.03 14.92 -11.46
CA SER A 314 -7.89 15.35 -10.67
C SER A 314 -6.91 14.18 -10.60
N ARG A 315 -5.60 14.45 -10.58
CA ARG A 315 -4.61 13.39 -10.31
C ARG A 315 -4.89 12.60 -9.00
N GLY A 316 -5.77 13.12 -8.12
CA GLY A 316 -6.31 12.50 -6.91
C GLY A 316 -7.42 11.47 -7.10
N ASN A 317 -7.59 10.90 -8.29
CA ASN A 317 -8.64 9.95 -8.72
C ASN A 317 -8.91 8.72 -7.87
N ASN A 318 -8.22 8.53 -6.74
CA ASN A 318 -8.44 7.36 -5.92
C ASN A 318 -8.15 7.57 -4.44
N ILE A 319 -8.03 8.80 -3.91
CA ILE A 319 -7.69 8.99 -2.48
C ILE A 319 -8.72 8.28 -1.59
N MET A 320 -10.00 8.53 -1.85
CA MET A 320 -11.08 7.88 -1.13
C MET A 320 -11.13 6.38 -1.37
N ALA A 321 -10.80 5.89 -2.57
CA ALA A 321 -10.81 4.46 -2.83
C ALA A 321 -9.60 3.73 -2.26
N LYS A 322 -8.44 4.39 -2.16
CA LYS A 322 -7.27 3.89 -1.44
C LYS A 322 -7.60 3.77 0.05
N ALA A 323 -8.16 4.82 0.65
CA ALA A 323 -8.66 4.77 2.03
C ALA A 323 -9.67 3.61 2.21
N ALA A 324 -10.62 3.49 1.28
CA ALA A 324 -11.63 2.45 1.32
C ALA A 324 -11.04 1.02 1.19
N GLY A 325 -10.07 0.81 0.31
CA GLY A 325 -9.36 -0.46 0.18
C GLY A 325 -8.48 -0.79 1.39
N ARG A 326 -7.89 0.23 2.04
CA ARG A 326 -7.15 0.07 3.30
C ARG A 326 -8.05 -0.32 4.48
N GLY A 327 -9.33 0.06 4.42
CA GLY A 327 -10.25 -0.08 5.54
C GLY A 327 -10.28 1.14 6.46
N ASP A 328 -9.81 2.29 5.98
CA ASP A 328 -9.72 3.53 6.77
C ASP A 328 -11.10 4.19 6.87
N LEU A 329 -12.01 3.58 7.64
CA LEU A 329 -13.41 4.02 7.77
C LEU A 329 -13.52 5.49 8.19
N ASP A 330 -12.75 5.92 9.20
CA ASP A 330 -12.78 7.29 9.70
C ASP A 330 -12.37 8.31 8.62
N MET A 331 -11.38 7.95 7.79
CA MET A 331 -10.95 8.75 6.66
C MET A 331 -12.07 8.87 5.62
N CYS A 332 -12.72 7.75 5.27
CA CYS A 332 -13.87 7.75 4.38
C CYS A 332 -15.01 8.61 4.93
N VAL A 333 -15.38 8.44 6.21
CA VAL A 333 -16.41 9.21 6.89
C VAL A 333 -16.09 10.71 6.83
N TYR A 334 -14.85 11.08 7.19
CA TYR A 334 -14.39 12.46 7.14
C TYR A 334 -14.47 13.04 5.73
N MET A 335 -13.97 12.31 4.72
CA MET A 335 -14.04 12.73 3.31
C MET A 335 -15.48 12.92 2.85
N MET A 336 -16.42 12.05 3.24
CA MET A 336 -17.83 12.20 2.85
C MET A 336 -18.53 13.34 3.58
N ALA A 337 -18.27 13.51 4.88
CA ALA A 337 -18.76 14.66 5.64
C ALA A 337 -18.23 15.98 5.05
N SER A 338 -16.98 15.98 4.57
CA SER A 338 -16.30 17.16 4.02
C SER A 338 -16.63 17.40 2.54
N CYS A 339 -16.77 16.38 1.68
CA CYS A 339 -17.25 16.55 0.30
C CYS A 339 -18.72 17.05 0.27
N ARG A 340 -19.51 16.84 1.33
CA ARG A 340 -20.85 17.48 1.51
C ARG A 340 -20.76 18.97 1.89
N ARG A 341 -19.61 19.42 2.36
CA ARG A 341 -19.31 20.79 2.79
C ARG A 341 -18.06 21.29 2.06
N SER A 342 -18.18 21.56 0.76
CA SER A 342 -17.30 22.62 0.24
C SER A 342 -17.53 23.87 1.11
N PRO A 343 -16.48 24.54 1.63
CA PRO A 343 -16.64 25.68 2.54
C PRO A 343 -17.47 26.83 1.98
N ASN A 344 -17.72 26.86 0.66
CA ASN A 344 -18.58 27.85 0.01
C ASN A 344 -19.84 27.27 -0.65
N GLY A 345 -20.37 26.19 -0.08
CA GLY A 345 -21.73 25.74 -0.36
C GLY A 345 -21.75 24.37 -0.99
N LEU A 346 -22.86 23.68 -0.69
CA LEU A 346 -23.42 22.56 -1.44
C LEU A 346 -22.80 22.47 -2.83
N ILE A 347 -22.36 21.27 -3.24
CA ILE A 347 -22.42 20.92 -4.65
C ILE A 347 -23.81 21.41 -5.09
N LYS A 348 -23.84 22.47 -5.90
CA LYS A 348 -25.07 23.11 -6.36
C LYS A 348 -25.70 22.08 -7.28
N GLY A 349 -26.43 21.14 -6.67
CA GLY A 349 -26.47 19.78 -7.16
C GLY A 349 -26.90 18.77 -6.09
N GLU A 350 -27.80 19.16 -5.17
CA GLU A 350 -28.83 18.21 -4.69
C GLU A 350 -29.63 17.60 -5.86
N LYS A 351 -29.50 18.15 -7.07
CA LYS A 351 -30.24 17.75 -8.26
C LYS A 351 -29.63 16.59 -9.07
N ASP A 352 -28.37 16.20 -8.86
CA ASP A 352 -27.77 15.08 -9.60
C ASP A 352 -27.29 13.96 -8.66
N ALA A 353 -28.25 13.26 -8.06
CA ALA A 353 -28.00 12.02 -7.31
C ALA A 353 -27.14 11.00 -8.11
N GLN A 354 -27.24 11.02 -9.44
CA GLN A 354 -26.44 10.18 -10.34
C GLN A 354 -24.94 10.54 -10.35
N VAL A 355 -24.62 11.84 -10.25
CA VAL A 355 -23.22 12.30 -10.20
C VAL A 355 -22.61 11.93 -8.85
N PHE A 356 -23.37 12.09 -7.75
CA PHE A 356 -22.99 11.60 -6.42
C PHE A 356 -22.72 10.09 -6.41
N GLN A 357 -23.62 9.27 -6.96
CA GLN A 357 -23.48 7.81 -7.07
C GLN A 357 -22.23 7.38 -7.87
N LYS A 358 -21.90 8.11 -8.94
CA LYS A 358 -20.72 7.82 -9.77
C LYS A 358 -19.40 8.05 -9.03
N TYR A 359 -19.34 9.00 -8.09
CA TYR A 359 -18.12 9.26 -7.31
C TYR A 359 -17.77 8.13 -6.34
N PHE A 360 -18.76 7.42 -5.79
CA PHE A 360 -18.53 6.35 -4.81
C PHE A 360 -18.33 4.95 -5.43
N ARG A 361 -18.38 4.83 -6.77
CA ARG A 361 -18.15 3.56 -7.47
C ARG A 361 -16.75 3.01 -7.22
N SER A 362 -15.73 3.85 -7.40
CA SER A 362 -14.33 3.41 -7.21
C SER A 362 -14.09 3.02 -5.74
N PRO A 363 -14.48 3.83 -4.73
CA PRO A 363 -14.38 3.44 -3.33
C PRO A 363 -15.05 2.13 -2.96
N LEU A 364 -16.31 1.92 -3.38
CA LEU A 364 -17.04 0.70 -3.05
C LEU A 364 -16.36 -0.54 -3.63
N ARG A 365 -15.89 -0.47 -4.88
CA ARG A 365 -15.15 -1.56 -5.52
C ARG A 365 -13.84 -1.89 -4.79
N HIS A 366 -13.08 -0.88 -4.39
CA HIS A 366 -11.80 -1.10 -3.71
C HIS A 366 -12.01 -1.68 -2.30
N ALA A 367 -13.02 -1.20 -1.56
CA ALA A 367 -13.40 -1.78 -0.27
C ALA A 367 -13.84 -3.24 -0.43
N ALA A 368 -14.70 -3.52 -1.41
CA ALA A 368 -15.18 -4.87 -1.73
C ALA A 368 -14.01 -5.80 -2.09
N ARG A 369 -13.14 -5.36 -3.00
CA ARG A 369 -11.94 -6.11 -3.43
C ARG A 369 -10.95 -6.37 -2.30
N ALA A 370 -10.85 -5.46 -1.34
CA ALA A 370 -10.00 -5.64 -0.18
C ALA A 370 -10.68 -6.37 1.00
N GLY A 371 -11.96 -6.75 0.86
CA GLY A 371 -12.71 -7.44 1.90
C GLY A 371 -13.08 -6.58 3.11
N ARG A 372 -13.15 -5.25 2.95
CA ARG A 372 -13.47 -4.28 4.02
C ARG A 372 -14.97 -4.12 4.21
N SER A 373 -15.61 -5.08 4.90
CA SER A 373 -17.07 -5.13 5.04
C SER A 373 -17.67 -3.93 5.76
N ASP A 374 -16.98 -3.40 6.76
CA ASP A 374 -17.32 -2.17 7.49
C ASP A 374 -17.40 -0.94 6.58
N VAL A 375 -16.42 -0.77 5.69
CA VAL A 375 -16.40 0.31 4.70
C VAL A 375 -17.45 0.07 3.61
N VAL A 376 -17.63 -1.17 3.15
CA VAL A 376 -18.69 -1.53 2.19
C VAL A 376 -20.06 -1.18 2.75
N GLU A 377 -20.38 -1.61 3.97
CA GLU A 377 -21.63 -1.32 4.66
C GLU A 377 -21.86 0.19 4.77
N PHE A 378 -20.84 0.92 5.23
CA PHE A 378 -20.89 2.36 5.34
C PHE A 378 -21.19 3.05 3.98
N LEU A 379 -20.49 2.63 2.91
CA LEU A 379 -20.65 3.23 1.58
C LEU A 379 -22.04 2.94 1.01
N LEU A 380 -22.55 1.72 1.17
CA LEU A 380 -23.90 1.33 0.75
C LEU A 380 -24.97 2.11 1.53
N TYR A 381 -24.83 2.23 2.85
CA TYR A 381 -25.70 3.05 3.69
C TYR A 381 -25.69 4.53 3.26
N SER A 382 -24.53 5.01 2.79
CA SER A 382 -24.35 6.38 2.29
C SER A 382 -24.89 6.59 0.86
N GLY A 383 -25.49 5.58 0.24
CA GLY A 383 -26.11 5.66 -1.08
C GLY A 383 -25.18 5.34 -2.25
N ALA A 384 -24.03 4.71 -2.01
CA ALA A 384 -23.20 4.17 -3.10
C ALA A 384 -24.00 3.17 -3.93
N ASP A 385 -23.75 3.16 -5.24
CA ASP A 385 -24.47 2.30 -6.16
C ASP A 385 -23.79 0.94 -6.31
N PRO A 386 -24.42 -0.17 -5.84
CA PRO A 386 -23.88 -1.50 -6.04
C PRO A 386 -24.09 -1.99 -7.48
N VAL A 387 -25.13 -1.48 -8.16
CA VAL A 387 -25.62 -1.94 -9.47
C VAL A 387 -25.17 -0.98 -10.56
N GLN A 388 -23.92 -1.11 -11.01
CA GLN A 388 -23.58 -0.60 -12.34
C GLN A 388 -23.20 -1.79 -13.18
N PRO A 389 -24.13 -2.29 -14.03
CA PRO A 389 -23.77 -3.25 -15.04
C PRO A 389 -22.57 -2.66 -15.77
N SER A 390 -21.67 -3.54 -16.19
CA SER A 390 -20.79 -3.18 -17.27
C SER A 390 -21.61 -2.51 -18.39
N ARG A 391 -21.06 -1.47 -19.04
CA ARG A 391 -21.76 -0.69 -20.09
C ARG A 391 -22.46 -1.57 -21.15
N PHE A 392 -22.12 -2.85 -21.24
CA PHE A 392 -22.79 -3.91 -21.97
C PHE A 392 -24.31 -3.97 -21.78
N PHE A 393 -24.84 -3.84 -20.57
CA PHE A 393 -26.28 -4.13 -20.33
C PHE A 393 -27.23 -2.99 -20.74
N ILE A 394 -26.77 -1.74 -20.77
CA ILE A 394 -27.65 -0.58 -20.98
C ILE A 394 -27.75 -0.19 -22.47
N SER A 395 -26.75 -0.52 -23.31
CA SER A 395 -26.69 0.04 -24.67
C SER A 395 -26.45 -0.94 -25.82
N GLY A 396 -26.26 -2.25 -25.58
CA GLY A 396 -26.14 -3.25 -26.67
C GLY A 396 -25.03 -3.00 -27.70
N ALA A 397 -24.08 -2.09 -27.43
CA ALA A 397 -23.01 -1.72 -28.35
C ALA A 397 -21.64 -1.88 -27.67
N LEU A 398 -20.78 -2.67 -28.30
CA LEU A 398 -19.36 -2.83 -27.97
C LEU A 398 -18.60 -1.54 -28.30
N ILE A 399 -18.43 -0.64 -27.34
CA ILE A 399 -17.44 0.44 -27.44
C ILE A 399 -16.74 0.64 -26.10
N SER A 400 -15.57 0.00 -25.95
CA SER A 400 -14.33 0.45 -25.28
C SER A 400 -13.62 -0.69 -24.55
N SER A 401 -12.31 -0.81 -24.75
CA SER A 401 -11.42 -1.86 -24.23
C SER A 401 -11.09 -1.78 -22.74
N GLU A 402 -11.97 -1.24 -21.91
CA GLU A 402 -11.80 -1.26 -20.45
C GLU A 402 -12.74 -2.30 -19.87
N GLU A 403 -12.17 -3.28 -19.18
CA GLU A 403 -12.88 -4.45 -18.63
C GLU A 403 -14.16 -4.04 -17.87
N PRO A 404 -15.25 -4.81 -18.00
CA PRO A 404 -16.48 -4.63 -17.23
C PRO A 404 -16.21 -4.65 -15.70
N GLN A 405 -16.08 -3.50 -15.06
CA GLN A 405 -15.69 -3.40 -13.64
C GLN A 405 -16.87 -3.62 -12.68
N SER A 406 -17.23 -4.89 -12.44
CA SER A 406 -18.27 -5.31 -11.48
C SER A 406 -17.81 -5.20 -10.02
N VAL A 407 -18.67 -4.65 -9.15
CA VAL A 407 -18.46 -4.61 -7.68
C VAL A 407 -18.68 -6.00 -7.06
N PHE A 408 -19.57 -6.80 -7.64
CA PHE A 408 -19.82 -8.18 -7.25
C PHE A 408 -18.57 -9.05 -7.46
N ASN A 409 -18.03 -9.07 -8.68
CA ASN A 409 -16.78 -9.79 -8.96
C ASN A 409 -15.59 -9.24 -8.19
N ALA A 410 -15.58 -7.94 -7.87
CA ALA A 410 -14.56 -7.38 -6.98
C ALA A 410 -14.64 -7.97 -5.57
N ALA A 411 -15.84 -8.14 -4.98
CA ALA A 411 -16.00 -8.81 -3.68
C ALA A 411 -15.61 -10.28 -3.72
N VAL A 412 -15.98 -11.01 -4.78
CA VAL A 412 -15.56 -12.40 -5.02
C VAL A 412 -14.03 -12.48 -5.12
N GLN A 413 -13.43 -11.56 -5.88
CA GLN A 413 -11.98 -11.40 -5.95
C GLN A 413 -11.39 -11.00 -4.59
N GLY A 414 -12.11 -10.33 -3.70
CA GLY A 414 -11.65 -10.09 -2.33
C GLY A 414 -11.70 -11.33 -1.46
N GLY A 415 -12.57 -12.30 -1.78
CA GLY A 415 -12.77 -13.52 -1.01
C GLY A 415 -13.61 -13.33 0.26
N SER A 416 -14.19 -12.15 0.46
CA SER A 416 -15.02 -11.85 1.64
C SER A 416 -16.50 -12.14 1.36
N VAL A 417 -17.01 -13.24 1.92
CA VAL A 417 -18.44 -13.60 1.84
C VAL A 417 -19.31 -12.49 2.44
N ARG A 418 -18.87 -11.86 3.55
CA ARG A 418 -19.61 -10.76 4.18
C ARG A 418 -19.74 -9.53 3.26
N CYS A 419 -18.70 -9.18 2.52
CA CYS A 419 -18.80 -8.10 1.52
C CYS A 419 -19.81 -8.48 0.43
N LEU A 420 -19.81 -9.74 0.00
CA LEU A 420 -20.71 -10.23 -1.03
C LEU A 420 -22.17 -10.20 -0.57
N GLU A 421 -22.47 -10.66 0.65
CA GLU A 421 -23.80 -10.56 1.28
C GLU A 421 -24.34 -9.13 1.26
N LEU A 422 -23.54 -8.17 1.72
CA LEU A 422 -23.92 -6.76 1.77
C LEU A 422 -24.21 -6.20 0.36
N ILE A 423 -23.39 -6.59 -0.62
CA ILE A 423 -23.58 -6.18 -2.01
C ILE A 423 -24.86 -6.80 -2.57
N VAL A 424 -25.09 -8.11 -2.39
CA VAL A 424 -26.29 -8.81 -2.87
C VAL A 424 -27.56 -8.22 -2.24
N GLU A 425 -27.57 -7.99 -0.93
CA GLU A 425 -28.69 -7.33 -0.24
C GLU A 425 -29.00 -5.95 -0.84
N ALA A 426 -27.95 -5.19 -1.18
CA ALA A 426 -28.10 -3.88 -1.79
C ALA A 426 -28.51 -3.95 -3.28
N TYR A 427 -28.10 -5.01 -4.00
CA TYR A 427 -28.60 -5.34 -5.34
C TYR A 427 -30.10 -5.61 -5.28
N ASP A 428 -30.55 -6.53 -4.44
CA ASP A 428 -31.96 -6.94 -4.35
C ASP A 428 -32.87 -5.75 -4.07
N LYS A 429 -32.50 -4.89 -3.11
CA LYS A 429 -33.24 -3.66 -2.81
C LYS A 429 -33.43 -2.73 -4.02
N LYS A 430 -32.48 -2.70 -4.96
CA LYS A 430 -32.53 -1.86 -6.18
C LYS A 430 -33.20 -2.56 -7.36
N THR A 431 -32.99 -3.87 -7.50
CA THR A 431 -33.43 -4.64 -8.67
C THR A 431 -34.86 -5.16 -8.56
N CYS A 432 -35.54 -5.01 -7.40
CA CYS A 432 -36.99 -5.25 -7.25
C CYS A 432 -37.89 -4.55 -8.29
N GLN A 433 -37.36 -3.59 -9.06
CA GLN A 433 -38.07 -2.82 -10.08
C GLN A 433 -37.76 -3.26 -11.53
N LEU A 434 -36.86 -4.22 -11.74
CA LEU A 434 -36.43 -4.69 -13.07
C LEU A 434 -37.22 -5.93 -13.54
N LYS A 435 -37.24 -6.17 -14.86
CA LYS A 435 -37.90 -7.35 -15.44
C LYS A 435 -37.15 -8.64 -15.07
N PRO A 436 -37.84 -9.71 -14.64
CA PRO A 436 -37.21 -10.97 -14.19
C PRO A 436 -36.25 -11.60 -15.21
N ASP A 437 -36.63 -11.64 -16.49
CA ASP A 437 -35.83 -12.32 -17.54
C ASP A 437 -34.47 -11.64 -17.78
N LEU A 438 -34.42 -10.32 -17.63
CA LEU A 438 -33.20 -9.53 -17.84
C LEU A 438 -32.23 -9.70 -16.63
N LEU A 439 -32.79 -9.86 -15.43
CA LEU A 439 -32.03 -10.13 -14.20
C LEU A 439 -31.41 -11.53 -14.22
N ALA A 440 -32.16 -12.54 -14.71
CA ALA A 440 -31.64 -13.90 -14.83
C ALA A 440 -30.42 -13.96 -15.76
N GLN A 441 -30.47 -13.28 -16.91
CA GLN A 441 -29.32 -13.20 -17.81
C GLN A 441 -28.13 -12.49 -17.18
N PHE A 442 -28.35 -11.37 -16.49
CA PHE A 442 -27.30 -10.65 -15.78
C PHE A 442 -26.56 -11.54 -14.77
N TRP A 443 -27.33 -12.25 -13.92
CA TRP A 443 -26.75 -13.13 -12.89
C TRP A 443 -26.02 -14.32 -13.47
N ILE A 444 -26.45 -14.90 -14.60
CA ILE A 444 -25.72 -15.99 -15.26
C ILE A 444 -24.29 -15.56 -15.62
N TRP A 445 -24.09 -14.34 -16.16
CA TRP A 445 -22.75 -13.84 -16.51
C TRP A 445 -21.90 -13.57 -15.27
N GLU A 446 -22.43 -12.84 -14.28
CA GLU A 446 -21.69 -12.48 -13.06
C GLU A 446 -21.32 -13.73 -12.25
N LEU A 447 -22.26 -14.68 -12.09
CA LEU A 447 -22.02 -15.92 -11.35
C LEU A 447 -21.00 -16.81 -12.07
N SER A 448 -21.02 -16.90 -13.40
CA SER A 448 -20.04 -17.70 -14.14
C SER A 448 -18.61 -17.19 -13.94
N GLU A 449 -18.39 -15.87 -14.01
CA GLU A 449 -17.10 -15.25 -13.72
C GLU A 449 -16.72 -15.42 -12.24
N ALA A 450 -17.69 -15.27 -11.32
CA ALA A 450 -17.47 -15.46 -9.90
C ALA A 450 -17.06 -16.89 -9.53
N PHE A 451 -17.65 -17.91 -10.14
CA PHE A 451 -17.24 -19.30 -9.96
C PHE A 451 -15.80 -19.52 -10.45
N MET A 452 -15.45 -19.01 -11.64
CA MET A 452 -14.08 -19.07 -12.15
C MET A 452 -13.08 -18.44 -11.17
N LEU A 453 -13.36 -17.23 -10.70
CA LEU A 453 -12.50 -16.52 -9.74
C LEU A 453 -12.38 -17.26 -8.41
N SER A 454 -13.46 -17.89 -7.94
CA SER A 454 -13.49 -18.64 -6.69
C SER A 454 -12.69 -19.95 -6.78
N VAL A 455 -12.74 -20.64 -7.92
CA VAL A 455 -11.93 -21.84 -8.19
C VAL A 455 -10.45 -21.49 -8.29
N ILE A 456 -10.10 -20.47 -9.07
CA ILE A 456 -8.70 -20.00 -9.21
C ILE A 456 -8.10 -19.63 -7.85
N ARG A 457 -8.94 -19.15 -6.92
CA ARG A 457 -8.54 -18.77 -5.57
C ARG A 457 -8.70 -19.86 -4.53
N GLU A 458 -9.25 -21.01 -4.92
CA GLU A 458 -9.52 -22.14 -4.04
C GLU A 458 -10.35 -21.73 -2.81
N ASN A 459 -11.39 -20.89 -3.00
CA ASN A 459 -12.24 -20.36 -1.94
C ASN A 459 -13.56 -21.17 -1.83
N GLU A 460 -13.57 -22.15 -0.94
CA GLU A 460 -14.70 -23.09 -0.73
C GLU A 460 -15.95 -22.38 -0.20
N ASP A 461 -15.80 -21.49 0.79
CA ASP A 461 -16.92 -20.73 1.37
C ASP A 461 -17.61 -19.85 0.32
N MET A 462 -16.83 -19.27 -0.59
CA MET A 462 -17.35 -18.49 -1.70
C MET A 462 -18.10 -19.36 -2.70
N ILE A 463 -17.60 -20.55 -3.04
CA ILE A 463 -18.29 -21.50 -3.92
C ILE A 463 -19.63 -21.91 -3.31
N LEU A 464 -19.66 -22.25 -2.02
CA LEU A 464 -20.88 -22.61 -1.30
C LEU A 464 -21.90 -21.45 -1.32
N PHE A 465 -21.45 -20.22 -1.09
CA PHE A 465 -22.30 -19.05 -1.17
C PHE A 465 -22.88 -18.84 -2.59
N LEU A 466 -22.05 -18.98 -3.62
CA LEU A 466 -22.49 -18.84 -5.02
C LEU A 466 -23.46 -19.95 -5.43
N LEU A 467 -23.29 -21.18 -4.93
CA LEU A 467 -24.23 -22.29 -5.13
C LEU A 467 -25.59 -21.99 -4.47
N GLN A 468 -25.58 -21.48 -3.24
CA GLN A 468 -26.80 -21.02 -2.56
C GLN A 468 -27.50 -19.91 -3.36
N MET A 469 -26.75 -18.95 -3.90
CA MET A 469 -27.32 -17.91 -4.77
C MET A 469 -27.95 -18.49 -6.04
N CYS A 470 -27.33 -19.48 -6.68
CA CYS A 470 -27.93 -20.15 -7.84
C CYS A 470 -29.28 -20.78 -7.48
N HIS A 471 -29.36 -21.45 -6.33
CA HIS A 471 -30.61 -22.02 -5.82
C HIS A 471 -31.67 -20.94 -5.57
N ASP A 472 -31.30 -19.84 -4.90
CA ASP A 472 -32.23 -18.75 -4.57
C ASP A 472 -32.75 -18.00 -5.81
N LEU A 473 -31.96 -17.98 -6.89
CA LEU A 473 -32.31 -17.38 -8.18
C LEU A 473 -32.96 -18.35 -9.17
N ASP A 474 -33.22 -19.60 -8.79
CA ASP A 474 -33.73 -20.69 -9.66
C ASP A 474 -32.88 -20.88 -10.92
N LEU A 475 -31.55 -20.73 -10.77
CA LEU A 475 -30.56 -20.93 -11.82
C LEU A 475 -29.94 -22.33 -11.69
N LYS A 476 -29.75 -22.99 -12.84
CA LYS A 476 -29.04 -24.27 -12.88
C LYS A 476 -27.55 -24.06 -12.65
N SER A 477 -27.10 -24.29 -11.41
CA SER A 477 -25.71 -24.13 -10.97
C SER A 477 -24.69 -24.81 -11.89
N TRP A 478 -24.98 -26.01 -12.39
CA TRP A 478 -24.10 -26.76 -13.31
C TRP A 478 -23.93 -26.12 -14.69
N GLU A 479 -24.94 -25.39 -15.21
CA GLU A 479 -24.82 -24.66 -16.48
C GLU A 479 -23.95 -23.40 -16.30
N VAL A 480 -24.06 -22.74 -15.14
CA VAL A 480 -23.33 -21.50 -14.84
C VAL A 480 -21.86 -21.77 -14.46
N ALA A 481 -21.61 -22.86 -13.74
CA ALA A 481 -20.30 -23.23 -13.22
C ALA A 481 -19.47 -24.13 -14.17
N GLU A 482 -19.98 -24.47 -15.35
CA GLU A 482 -19.34 -25.43 -16.26
C GLU A 482 -17.87 -25.08 -16.60
N SER A 483 -17.61 -23.81 -16.90
CA SER A 483 -16.26 -23.31 -17.18
C SER A 483 -15.33 -23.45 -15.96
N ALA A 484 -15.85 -23.17 -14.76
CA ALA A 484 -15.10 -23.27 -13.51
C ALA A 484 -14.80 -24.71 -13.13
N LEU A 485 -15.72 -25.64 -13.41
CA LEU A 485 -15.50 -27.07 -13.21
C LEU A 485 -14.41 -27.61 -14.15
N ARG A 486 -14.40 -27.19 -15.42
CA ARG A 486 -13.31 -27.54 -16.36
C ARG A 486 -11.96 -27.03 -15.87
N GLU A 487 -11.91 -25.80 -15.35
CA GLU A 487 -10.68 -25.23 -14.78
C GLU A 487 -10.21 -25.98 -13.52
N ALA A 488 -11.14 -26.36 -12.64
CA ALA A 488 -10.82 -27.17 -11.46
C ALA A 488 -10.23 -28.54 -11.83
N HIS A 489 -10.77 -29.19 -12.87
CA HIS A 489 -10.21 -30.43 -13.43
C HIS A 489 -8.81 -30.23 -14.03
N ASN A 490 -8.61 -29.17 -14.82
CA ASN A 490 -7.30 -28.86 -15.41
C ASN A 490 -6.24 -28.60 -14.35
N SER A 491 -6.63 -27.94 -13.26
CA SER A 491 -5.76 -27.59 -12.14
C SER A 491 -5.62 -28.70 -11.08
N GLY A 492 -6.32 -29.84 -11.23
CA GLY A 492 -6.25 -30.97 -10.29
C GLY A 492 -6.79 -30.65 -8.89
N LEU A 493 -7.76 -29.74 -8.78
CA LEU A 493 -8.31 -29.27 -7.50
C LEU A 493 -9.45 -30.16 -7.03
N GLU A 494 -9.14 -31.36 -6.51
CA GLU A 494 -10.12 -32.38 -6.09
C GLU A 494 -11.22 -31.84 -5.16
N SER A 495 -10.87 -31.07 -4.14
CA SER A 495 -11.83 -30.42 -3.24
C SER A 495 -12.81 -29.47 -3.95
N MET A 496 -12.36 -28.76 -4.99
CA MET A 496 -13.21 -27.84 -5.75
C MET A 496 -14.12 -28.59 -6.71
N ILE A 497 -13.62 -29.68 -7.30
CA ILE A 497 -14.39 -30.58 -8.16
C ILE A 497 -15.53 -31.20 -7.35
N GLU A 498 -15.24 -31.72 -6.15
CA GLU A 498 -16.25 -32.30 -5.25
C GLU A 498 -17.33 -31.27 -4.88
N LEU A 499 -16.94 -30.03 -4.58
CA LEU A 499 -17.89 -28.96 -4.25
C LEU A 499 -18.76 -28.53 -5.44
N LEU A 500 -18.17 -28.39 -6.64
CA LEU A 500 -18.93 -27.99 -7.84
C LEU A 500 -19.81 -29.11 -8.40
N GLN A 501 -19.46 -30.37 -8.13
CA GLN A 501 -20.26 -31.54 -8.46
C GLN A 501 -21.20 -31.96 -7.32
N SER A 502 -21.11 -31.29 -6.17
CA SER A 502 -21.93 -31.58 -5.01
C SER A 502 -23.41 -31.36 -5.36
N PRO A 503 -24.27 -32.36 -5.10
CA PRO A 503 -25.72 -32.20 -5.19
C PRO A 503 -26.31 -31.41 -4.01
N LEU A 504 -25.48 -30.94 -3.07
CA LEU A 504 -25.85 -29.96 -2.04
C LEU A 504 -25.43 -28.59 -2.58
N LEU A 505 -26.31 -27.70 -3.05
CA LEU A 505 -27.76 -27.51 -2.83
C LEU A 505 -28.64 -27.80 -4.05
#